data_AF-A0A5C8L566-F1
#
_entry.id   AF-A0A5C8L566-F1
#
_cell.length_a   1.000
_cell.length_b   1.000
_cell.length_c   1.000
_cell.angle_alpha   90.00
_cell.angle_beta   90.00
_cell.angle_gamma   90.00
#
_symmetry.space_group_name_H-M   'P 1'
#
loop_
_entity.id
_entity.type
_entity.pdbx_description
1 polymer ?
#
loop_
_entity_poly.entity_id
_entity_poly.type
_entity_poly.pdbx_seq_one_letter_code
_entity_poly.pdbx_strand_id
1 'polypeptide(L)'
;MKIRNILTFFYLFLPFIALAEYNGHQIEFTIELKDGNKIHGYNYLASVYQKDKTISYQEFLEKNYEIVLRHHYNDSLEELTYFRNRIKYNYLDYDGENRFIYTLTDKKTIDKQQIKSLKIIELTDQSYAIGISSTHNWEDRFWMSIKPIEKISTGGYLCENQIFVHEDNPKIEQIKKELKKVSVDFDKKINEQKEIMKYSNGKEYLQAEKKIDELENKIDGEISELLQKFNGMKVVIISMCSC
;
A
#
# COMPACT_ATOMS: atom_id res chain seq x y z
N MET A 1 2.05 28.24 45.08
CA MET A 1 2.30 28.13 43.62
C MET A 1 2.04 26.68 43.24
N LYS A 2 0.86 26.39 42.67
CA LYS A 2 0.28 25.04 42.62
C LYS A 2 0.89 24.22 41.47
N ILE A 3 1.45 23.07 41.80
CA ILE A 3 2.01 22.00 40.92
C ILE A 3 1.03 21.47 39.86
N ARG A 4 -0.23 21.94 39.88
CA ARG A 4 -1.35 21.43 39.10
C ARG A 4 -1.36 21.87 37.62
N ASN A 5 -0.50 22.81 37.22
CA ASN A 5 -0.46 23.32 35.83
C ASN A 5 0.65 22.70 34.95
N ILE A 6 1.49 21.80 35.48
CA ILE A 6 2.58 21.18 34.70
C ILE A 6 2.11 19.88 34.02
N LEU A 7 1.12 19.18 34.57
CA LEU A 7 0.61 17.92 34.02
C LEU A 7 -0.23 18.06 32.74
N THR A 8 -0.86 19.21 32.51
CA THR A 8 -1.67 19.46 31.31
C THR A 8 -0.81 19.77 30.08
N PHE A 9 0.45 20.16 30.27
CA PHE A 9 1.37 20.46 29.17
C PHE A 9 1.94 19.19 28.52
N PHE A 10 2.03 18.08 29.26
CA PHE A 10 2.54 16.80 28.72
C PHE A 10 1.54 16.08 27.79
N TYR A 11 0.24 16.35 27.90
CA TYR A 11 -0.77 15.75 27.02
C TYR A 11 -0.87 16.44 25.64
N LEU A 12 -0.38 17.68 25.51
CA LEU A 12 -0.37 18.41 24.24
C LEU A 12 0.83 18.06 23.33
N PHE A 13 1.86 17.39 23.87
CA PHE A 13 3.01 16.90 23.09
C PHE A 13 2.95 15.39 22.76
N LEU A 14 1.90 14.69 23.21
CA LEU A 14 1.69 13.29 22.88
C LEU A 14 1.22 12.96 21.45
N PRO A 15 0.81 13.90 20.54
CA PRO A 15 0.37 13.45 19.22
C PRO A 15 1.52 13.22 18.22
N PHE A 16 2.79 13.38 18.61
CA PHE A 16 3.91 13.35 17.64
C PHE A 16 4.72 12.06 17.57
N ILE A 17 4.45 11.03 18.38
CA ILE A 17 5.24 9.77 18.33
C ILE A 17 4.37 8.51 18.45
N ALA A 18 3.13 8.56 17.95
CA ALA A 18 2.52 7.35 17.44
C ALA A 18 2.95 7.23 15.97
N LEU A 19 4.23 6.89 15.74
CA LEU A 19 4.67 6.31 14.47
C LEU A 19 4.02 4.94 14.37
N ALA A 20 2.72 4.91 14.07
CA ALA A 20 2.02 3.68 13.73
C ALA A 20 2.75 3.10 12.53
N GLU A 21 3.46 2.01 12.82
CA GLU A 21 4.18 0.95 12.09
C GLU A 21 4.25 0.96 10.56
N TYR A 22 3.46 1.74 9.84
CA TYR A 22 3.30 1.75 8.39
C TYR A 22 4.34 2.56 7.60
N ASN A 23 5.60 2.59 8.02
CA ASN A 23 6.63 3.40 7.35
C ASN A 23 7.24 2.67 6.15
N GLY A 24 7.43 3.39 5.06
CA GLY A 24 8.10 2.90 3.86
C GLY A 24 8.61 4.05 3.01
N HIS A 25 9.47 3.74 2.04
CA HIS A 25 10.08 4.73 1.17
C HIS A 25 10.03 4.31 -0.29
N GLN A 26 9.61 5.22 -1.15
CA GLN A 26 9.86 5.16 -2.59
C GLN A 26 11.22 5.79 -2.84
N ILE A 27 12.13 5.03 -3.44
CA ILE A 27 13.53 5.37 -3.56
C ILE A 27 13.85 5.56 -5.05
N GLU A 28 14.43 6.70 -5.39
CA GLU A 28 15.08 6.95 -6.69
C GLU A 28 16.60 6.90 -6.49
N PHE A 29 17.30 6.20 -7.37
CA PHE A 29 18.75 5.99 -7.23
C PHE A 29 19.46 5.83 -8.57
N THR A 30 20.78 5.93 -8.50
CA THR A 30 21.70 5.49 -9.56
C THR A 30 22.58 4.36 -9.04
N ILE A 31 22.72 3.29 -9.82
CA ILE A 31 23.69 2.22 -9.62
C ILE A 31 24.89 2.51 -10.53
N GLU A 32 26.09 2.59 -9.96
CA GLU A 32 27.34 2.59 -10.73
C GLU A 32 27.85 1.14 -10.84
N LEU A 33 28.11 0.71 -12.07
CA LEU A 33 28.66 -0.60 -12.38
C LEU A 33 30.19 -0.58 -12.39
N LYS A 34 30.81 -1.75 -12.26
CA LYS A 34 32.27 -1.90 -12.28
C LYS A 34 32.92 -1.52 -13.61
N ASP A 35 32.18 -1.61 -14.71
CA ASP A 35 32.61 -1.15 -16.04
C ASP A 35 32.47 0.38 -16.22
N GLY A 36 31.95 1.09 -15.21
CA GLY A 36 31.74 2.55 -15.21
C GLY A 36 30.36 2.98 -15.73
N ASN A 37 29.54 2.06 -16.25
CA ASN A 37 28.18 2.37 -16.66
C ASN A 37 27.30 2.74 -15.46
N LYS A 38 26.27 3.54 -15.71
CA LYS A 38 25.31 3.97 -14.69
C LYS A 38 23.90 3.58 -15.08
N ILE A 39 23.17 3.01 -14.12
CA ILE A 39 21.77 2.64 -14.27
C ILE A 39 20.95 3.55 -13.36
N HIS A 40 19.97 4.26 -13.93
CA HIS A 40 18.95 4.96 -13.17
C HIS A 40 17.82 3.98 -12.82
N GLY A 41 17.34 4.01 -11.58
CA GLY A 41 16.34 3.05 -11.13
C GLY A 41 15.55 3.50 -9.92
N TYR A 42 14.51 2.72 -9.66
CA TYR A 42 13.55 2.93 -8.59
C TYR A 42 13.34 1.64 -7.82
N ASN A 43 13.06 1.75 -6.52
CA ASN A 43 12.50 0.66 -5.75
C ASN A 43 11.65 1.17 -4.58
N TYR A 44 10.87 0.29 -3.98
CA TYR A 44 10.09 0.57 -2.78
C TYR A 44 10.67 -0.21 -1.61
N LEU A 45 10.94 0.44 -0.49
CA LEU A 45 11.47 -0.20 0.71
C LEU A 45 10.51 0.01 1.88
N ALA A 46 9.84 -1.07 2.31
CA ALA A 46 9.16 -1.09 3.60
C ALA A 46 10.18 -0.95 4.74
N SER A 47 9.76 -0.31 5.85
CA SER A 47 10.57 0.09 7.01
C SER A 47 11.79 -0.78 7.28
N VAL A 48 12.96 -0.15 7.37
CA VAL A 48 14.23 -0.81 7.76
C VAL A 48 14.80 -0.13 8.99
N TYR A 49 15.09 -0.95 10.00
CA TYR A 49 15.71 -0.48 11.22
C TYR A 49 17.20 -0.17 11.02
N GLN A 50 17.55 1.12 11.08
CA GLN A 50 18.93 1.57 11.16
C GLN A 50 19.40 1.52 12.62
N LYS A 51 20.26 0.55 12.95
CA LYS A 51 20.86 0.40 14.29
C LYS A 51 21.88 1.50 14.60
N ASP A 52 22.78 1.78 13.66
CA ASP A 52 23.81 2.80 13.82
C ASP A 52 23.28 4.18 13.44
N LYS A 53 23.09 5.06 14.43
CA LYS A 53 22.58 6.42 14.26
C LYS A 53 23.67 7.47 14.01
N THR A 54 24.94 7.05 13.87
CA THR A 54 26.07 7.97 13.62
C THR A 54 26.15 8.42 12.17
N ILE A 55 25.58 7.64 11.25
CA ILE A 55 25.46 7.98 9.82
C ILE A 55 24.03 8.39 9.48
N SER A 56 23.85 9.15 8.39
CA SER A 56 22.50 9.47 7.90
C SER A 56 21.76 8.22 7.42
N TYR A 57 20.42 8.25 7.42
CA TYR A 57 19.62 7.12 6.90
C TYR A 57 19.91 6.84 5.43
N GLN A 58 20.10 7.89 4.63
CA GLN A 58 20.50 7.77 3.23
C GLN A 58 21.86 7.07 3.10
N GLU A 59 22.87 7.52 3.86
CA GLU A 59 24.21 6.92 3.84
C GLU A 59 24.17 5.46 4.31
N PHE A 60 23.33 5.14 5.30
CA PHE A 60 23.08 3.77 5.72
C PHE A 60 22.54 2.91 4.57
N LEU A 61 21.53 3.39 3.83
CA LEU A 61 20.96 2.65 2.70
C LEU A 61 21.95 2.52 1.54
N GLU A 62 22.74 3.55 1.23
CA GLU A 62 23.78 3.51 0.18
C GLU A 62 24.88 2.50 0.53
N LYS A 63 25.31 2.45 1.80
CA LYS A 63 26.27 1.44 2.30
C LYS A 63 25.70 0.03 2.33
N ASN A 64 24.37 -0.11 2.42
CA ASN A 64 23.66 -1.39 2.50
C ASN A 64 22.70 -1.56 1.30
N TYR A 65 23.17 -1.23 0.10
CA TYR A 65 22.34 -1.16 -1.11
C TYR A 65 21.61 -2.45 -1.46
N GLU A 66 22.09 -3.61 -0.99
CA GLU A 66 21.41 -4.90 -1.17
C GLU A 66 20.02 -4.89 -0.54
N ILE A 67 19.82 -4.16 0.56
CA ILE A 67 18.50 -3.99 1.19
C ILE A 67 17.58 -3.16 0.30
N VAL A 68 18.13 -2.18 -0.41
CA VAL A 68 17.38 -1.34 -1.37
C VAL A 68 17.02 -2.14 -2.63
N LEU A 69 17.87 -3.08 -3.05
CA LEU A 69 17.68 -3.85 -4.29
C LEU A 69 17.08 -5.25 -4.06
N ARG A 70 16.79 -5.66 -2.83
CA ARG A 70 16.26 -7.01 -2.54
C ARG A 70 14.92 -7.26 -3.22
N HIS A 71 14.69 -8.52 -3.57
CA HIS A 71 13.38 -8.95 -4.08
C HIS A 71 12.36 -9.03 -2.93
N HIS A 72 11.39 -8.12 -2.87
CA HIS A 72 10.44 -8.05 -1.74
C HIS A 72 9.56 -9.30 -1.51
N TYR A 73 9.45 -10.19 -2.49
CA TYR A 73 8.64 -11.42 -2.39
C TYR A 73 9.44 -12.70 -2.18
N ASN A 74 10.77 -12.65 -2.32
CA ASN A 74 11.64 -13.80 -2.09
C ASN A 74 12.77 -13.31 -1.20
N ASP A 75 12.90 -13.87 0.01
CA ASP A 75 14.01 -13.57 0.94
C ASP A 75 15.41 -13.95 0.39
N SER A 76 15.51 -14.31 -0.89
CA SER A 76 16.77 -14.53 -1.58
C SER A 76 17.46 -13.19 -1.88
N LEU A 77 18.64 -13.01 -1.29
CA LEU A 77 19.58 -11.95 -1.64
C LEU A 77 20.36 -12.24 -2.93
N GLU A 78 20.10 -13.38 -3.59
CA GLU A 78 20.81 -13.77 -4.81
C GLU A 78 20.30 -13.01 -6.04
N GLU A 79 19.03 -12.57 -6.03
CA GLU A 79 18.43 -11.79 -7.11
C GLU A 79 18.19 -10.34 -6.68
N LEU A 80 19.14 -9.46 -7.01
CA LEU A 80 18.95 -8.02 -6.86
C LEU A 80 18.10 -7.49 -8.01
N THR A 81 17.14 -6.62 -7.70
CA THR A 81 16.16 -6.07 -8.63
C THR A 81 16.02 -4.57 -8.51
N TYR A 82 15.61 -3.95 -9.60
CA TYR A 82 15.21 -2.55 -9.66
C TYR A 82 14.11 -2.38 -10.69
N PHE A 83 13.41 -1.25 -10.64
CA PHE A 83 12.44 -0.85 -11.65
C PHE A 83 13.01 0.30 -12.47
N ARG A 84 12.86 0.23 -13.79
CA ARG A 84 13.34 1.31 -14.68
C ARG A 84 12.45 2.54 -14.63
N ASN A 85 11.18 2.35 -14.31
CA ASN A 85 10.17 3.40 -14.38
C ASN A 85 9.38 3.46 -13.08
N ARG A 86 8.97 4.69 -12.72
CA ARG A 86 8.09 4.99 -11.59
C ARG A 86 7.00 5.93 -12.08
N ILE A 87 5.74 5.54 -11.88
CA ILE A 87 4.58 6.35 -12.24
C ILE A 87 4.05 7.03 -10.99
N LYS A 88 3.96 8.36 -11.01
CA LYS A 88 3.26 9.13 -9.99
C LYS A 88 1.79 9.24 -10.36
N TYR A 89 0.93 8.78 -9.49
CA TYR A 89 -0.52 8.97 -9.61
C TYR A 89 -0.99 9.99 -8.58
N ASN A 90 -1.52 11.12 -9.04
CA ASN A 90 -2.12 12.12 -8.17
C ASN A 90 -3.62 11.86 -8.09
N TYR A 91 -4.20 11.92 -6.90
CA TYR A 91 -5.60 11.61 -6.67
C TYR A 91 -6.18 12.45 -5.53
N LEU A 92 -7.51 12.50 -5.48
CA LEU A 92 -8.26 13.04 -4.34
C LEU A 92 -8.61 11.88 -3.41
N ASP A 93 -8.18 11.95 -2.15
CA ASP A 93 -8.51 10.95 -1.13
C ASP A 93 -9.98 11.05 -0.67
N TYR A 94 -10.35 10.33 0.39
CA TYR A 94 -11.73 10.33 0.89
C TYR A 94 -12.19 11.72 1.32
N ASP A 95 -11.30 12.49 1.94
CA ASP A 95 -11.57 13.84 2.43
C ASP A 95 -11.47 14.91 1.32
N GLY A 96 -11.16 14.49 0.10
CA GLY A 96 -10.97 15.38 -1.04
C GLY A 96 -9.63 16.11 -1.02
N GLU A 97 -8.66 15.64 -0.23
CA GLU A 97 -7.32 16.19 -0.23
C GLU A 97 -6.50 15.64 -1.40
N ASN A 98 -5.66 16.50 -1.97
CA ASN A 98 -4.72 16.08 -2.99
C ASN A 98 -3.63 15.20 -2.37
N ARG A 99 -3.60 13.94 -2.80
CA ARG A 99 -2.57 12.96 -2.46
C ARG A 99 -1.86 12.50 -3.72
N PHE A 100 -0.74 11.82 -3.52
CA PHE A 100 -0.11 11.07 -4.59
C PHE A 100 0.35 9.71 -4.09
N ILE A 101 0.51 8.78 -5.02
CA ILE A 101 1.07 7.47 -4.78
C ILE A 101 1.93 7.07 -5.95
N TYR A 102 3.01 6.34 -5.69
CA TYR A 102 3.84 5.79 -6.74
C TYR A 102 3.52 4.32 -7.01
N THR A 103 3.61 3.93 -8.28
CA THR A 103 3.73 2.53 -8.70
C THR A 103 4.99 2.34 -9.55
N LEU A 104 5.57 1.15 -9.49
CA LEU A 104 6.84 0.81 -10.12
C LEU A 104 6.61 -0.13 -11.30
N THR A 105 7.25 0.14 -12.44
CA THR A 105 7.06 -0.63 -13.67
C THR A 105 8.39 -0.96 -14.36
N ASP A 106 8.36 -1.95 -15.25
CA ASP A 106 9.54 -2.46 -15.96
C ASP A 106 10.66 -2.95 -15.03
N LYS A 107 10.34 -4.01 -14.28
CA LYS A 107 11.27 -4.69 -13.37
C LYS A 107 12.44 -5.29 -14.13
N LYS A 108 13.64 -5.14 -13.56
CA LYS A 108 14.90 -5.71 -14.05
C LYS A 108 15.63 -6.39 -12.91
N THR A 109 16.43 -7.39 -13.27
CA THR A 109 17.42 -8.01 -12.39
C THR A 109 18.79 -7.41 -12.66
N ILE A 110 19.66 -7.45 -11.65
CA ILE A 110 21.05 -7.04 -11.76
C ILE A 110 21.92 -7.99 -10.94
N ASP A 111 23.05 -8.38 -11.51
CA ASP A 111 24.03 -9.19 -10.81
C ASP A 111 24.80 -8.32 -9.80
N LYS A 112 24.76 -8.73 -8.53
CA LYS A 112 25.51 -8.11 -7.43
C LYS A 112 27.00 -7.93 -7.77
N GLN A 113 27.61 -8.88 -8.49
CA GLN A 113 29.03 -8.83 -8.80
C GLN A 113 29.38 -7.71 -9.79
N GLN A 114 28.39 -7.16 -10.52
CA GLN A 114 28.58 -6.04 -11.43
C GLN A 114 28.48 -4.68 -10.75
N ILE A 115 27.87 -4.61 -9.56
CA ILE A 115 27.64 -3.36 -8.83
C ILE A 115 28.94 -2.89 -8.19
N LYS A 116 29.27 -1.62 -8.41
CA LYS A 116 30.34 -0.90 -7.72
C LYS A 116 29.79 -0.11 -6.54
N SER A 117 28.70 0.63 -6.75
CA SER A 117 28.03 1.41 -5.70
C SER A 117 26.59 1.76 -6.08
N LEU A 118 25.80 2.16 -5.09
CA LEU A 118 24.48 2.76 -5.27
C LEU A 118 24.50 4.14 -4.62
N LYS A 119 23.91 5.12 -5.31
CA LYS A 119 23.69 6.47 -4.80
C LYS A 119 22.21 6.79 -4.84
N ILE A 120 21.66 7.23 -3.71
CA ILE A 120 20.28 7.66 -3.60
C ILE A 120 20.15 9.09 -4.11
N ILE A 121 19.12 9.32 -4.91
CA ILE A 121 18.75 10.63 -5.46
C ILE A 121 17.58 11.21 -4.66
N GLU A 122 16.57 10.39 -4.39
CA GLU A 122 15.36 10.81 -3.67
C GLU A 122 14.88 9.70 -2.72
N LEU A 123 14.42 10.10 -1.53
CA LEU A 123 13.62 9.29 -0.62
C LEU A 123 12.28 9.99 -0.42
N THR A 124 11.20 9.35 -0.87
CA THR A 124 9.84 9.82 -0.61
C THR A 124 9.17 8.88 0.38
N ASP A 125 8.69 9.40 1.50
CA ASP A 125 7.91 8.60 2.45
C ASP A 125 6.58 8.17 1.81
N GLN A 126 6.31 6.86 1.87
CA GLN A 126 5.05 6.27 1.43
C GLN A 126 4.75 5.05 2.28
N SER A 127 3.51 4.98 2.77
CA SER A 127 3.10 3.88 3.63
C SER A 127 3.17 2.52 2.93
N TYR A 128 3.59 1.46 3.64
CA TYR A 128 3.49 0.09 3.10
C TYR A 128 2.05 -0.43 3.05
N ALA A 129 1.16 0.14 3.86
CA ALA A 129 -0.23 -0.27 3.89
C ALA A 129 -1.02 0.27 2.69
N ILE A 130 -0.49 1.28 1.98
CA ILE A 130 -1.18 1.96 0.89
C ILE A 130 -0.42 1.71 -0.42
N GLY A 131 -1.08 1.09 -1.39
CA GLY A 131 -0.49 0.72 -2.67
C GLY A 131 -1.47 0.83 -3.84
N ILE A 132 -0.96 0.94 -5.06
CA ILE A 132 -1.78 0.68 -6.26
C ILE A 132 -1.84 -0.84 -6.45
N SER A 133 -3.04 -1.42 -6.39
CA SER A 133 -3.27 -2.86 -6.56
C SER A 133 -3.63 -3.26 -8.00
N SER A 134 -4.00 -2.29 -8.85
CA SER A 134 -4.10 -2.50 -10.29
C SER A 134 -2.73 -2.56 -10.97
N THR A 135 -2.63 -3.35 -12.03
CA THR A 135 -1.42 -3.51 -12.83
C THR A 135 -1.31 -2.41 -13.88
N HIS A 136 -0.11 -1.86 -14.06
CA HIS A 136 0.15 -0.78 -15.01
C HIS A 136 1.47 -0.98 -15.75
N ASN A 137 1.52 -0.49 -16.98
CA ASN A 137 2.75 -0.34 -17.76
C ASN A 137 3.19 1.13 -17.81
N TRP A 138 4.35 1.40 -18.42
CA TRP A 138 4.88 2.76 -18.47
C TRP A 138 4.02 3.70 -19.31
N GLU A 139 3.41 3.20 -20.39
CA GLU A 139 2.54 3.93 -21.30
C GLU A 139 1.28 4.45 -20.60
N ASP A 140 0.82 3.76 -19.55
CA ASP A 140 -0.37 4.13 -18.80
C ASP A 140 -0.27 5.48 -18.10
N ARG A 141 0.95 5.96 -17.83
CA ARG A 141 1.22 7.27 -17.20
C ARG A 141 0.48 8.43 -17.88
N PHE A 142 0.26 8.34 -19.19
CA PHE A 142 -0.39 9.40 -19.95
C PHE A 142 -1.86 9.52 -19.59
N TRP A 143 -2.61 8.42 -19.62
CA TRP A 143 -4.03 8.46 -19.27
C TRP A 143 -4.23 8.55 -17.75
N MET A 144 -3.33 7.98 -16.95
CA MET A 144 -3.37 8.13 -15.48
C MET A 144 -3.21 9.58 -15.00
N SER A 145 -2.65 10.45 -15.83
CA SER A 145 -2.54 11.89 -15.53
C SER A 145 -3.84 12.66 -15.75
N ILE A 146 -4.80 12.07 -16.46
CA ILE A 146 -6.12 12.66 -16.72
C ILE A 146 -6.98 12.48 -15.47
N LYS A 147 -7.89 13.41 -15.21
CA LYS A 147 -8.79 13.28 -14.06
C LYS A 147 -9.71 12.06 -14.26
N PRO A 148 -9.89 11.19 -13.26
CA PRO A 148 -10.84 10.09 -13.35
C PRO A 148 -12.26 10.61 -13.55
N ILE A 149 -13.05 9.89 -14.33
CA ILE A 149 -14.47 10.20 -14.59
C ILE A 149 -15.35 9.77 -13.43
N GLU A 150 -14.92 8.78 -12.65
CA GLU A 150 -15.65 8.26 -11.50
C GLU A 150 -14.68 7.78 -10.41
N LYS A 151 -15.10 7.92 -9.16
CA LYS A 151 -14.45 7.34 -7.98
C LYS A 151 -15.46 6.48 -7.23
N ILE A 152 -15.03 5.29 -6.82
CA ILE A 152 -15.84 4.33 -6.10
C ILE A 152 -15.03 3.82 -4.91
N SER A 153 -15.67 3.61 -3.77
CA SER A 153 -15.05 2.98 -2.60
C SER A 153 -15.71 1.64 -2.32
N THR A 154 -14.90 0.64 -2.00
CA THR A 154 -15.34 -0.69 -1.54
C THR A 154 -14.28 -1.25 -0.59
N GLY A 155 -14.68 -2.04 0.39
CA GLY A 155 -13.74 -2.62 1.34
C GLY A 155 -14.30 -3.87 1.99
N GLY A 156 -13.38 -4.68 2.49
CA GLY A 156 -13.69 -5.83 3.34
C GLY A 156 -13.42 -5.50 4.79
N TYR A 157 -12.85 -6.46 5.52
CA TYR A 157 -12.54 -6.30 6.93
C TYR A 157 -11.17 -5.64 7.12
N LEU A 158 -10.17 -6.10 6.38
CA LEU A 158 -8.78 -5.64 6.50
C LEU A 158 -8.40 -4.59 5.47
N CYS A 159 -9.07 -4.56 4.31
CA CYS A 159 -8.67 -3.71 3.20
C CYS A 159 -9.80 -2.79 2.72
N GLU A 160 -9.50 -1.50 2.60
CA GLU A 160 -10.29 -0.52 1.86
C GLU A 160 -9.69 -0.27 0.48
N ASN A 161 -10.53 -0.10 -0.54
CA ASN A 161 -10.12 0.11 -1.92
C ASN A 161 -10.84 1.32 -2.51
N GLN A 162 -10.06 2.26 -3.05
CA GLN A 162 -10.53 3.38 -3.86
C GLN A 162 -10.27 3.08 -5.33
N ILE A 163 -11.33 2.98 -6.11
CA ILE A 163 -11.31 2.64 -7.53
C ILE A 163 -11.55 3.93 -8.33
N PHE A 164 -10.56 4.33 -9.12
CA PHE A 164 -10.60 5.51 -9.97
C PHE A 164 -10.75 5.07 -11.43
N VAL A 165 -11.91 5.32 -12.02
CA VAL A 165 -12.21 4.95 -13.40
C VAL A 165 -11.81 6.11 -14.32
N HIS A 166 -10.99 5.84 -15.33
CA HIS A 166 -10.55 6.83 -16.32
C HIS A 166 -11.23 6.66 -17.68
N GLU A 167 -11.73 5.46 -17.98
CA GLU A 167 -12.48 5.17 -19.19
C GLU A 167 -13.64 4.22 -18.86
N ASP A 168 -14.84 4.56 -19.33
CA ASP A 168 -16.03 3.74 -19.11
C ASP A 168 -15.99 2.45 -19.95
N ASN A 169 -16.54 1.38 -19.39
CA ASN A 169 -16.62 0.07 -20.02
C ASN A 169 -17.80 -0.71 -19.42
N PRO A 170 -18.65 -1.38 -20.23
CA PRO A 170 -19.76 -2.19 -19.71
C PRO A 170 -19.34 -3.26 -18.67
N LYS A 171 -18.11 -3.76 -18.75
CA LYS A 171 -17.55 -4.70 -17.76
C LYS A 171 -17.29 -4.03 -16.40
N ILE A 172 -16.89 -2.75 -16.39
CA ILE A 172 -16.71 -1.98 -15.15
C ILE A 172 -18.04 -1.92 -14.41
N GLU A 173 -19.13 -1.59 -15.10
CA GLU A 173 -20.48 -1.56 -14.50
C GLU A 173 -20.93 -2.90 -13.93
N GLN A 174 -20.56 -4.01 -14.59
CA GLN A 174 -20.82 -5.34 -14.05
C GLN A 174 -20.03 -5.60 -12.76
N ILE A 175 -18.72 -5.33 -12.77
CA ILE A 175 -17.84 -5.55 -11.61
C ILE A 175 -18.30 -4.69 -10.42
N LYS A 176 -18.69 -3.42 -10.67
CA LYS A 176 -19.25 -2.52 -9.66
C LYS A 176 -20.50 -3.09 -8.98
N LYS A 177 -21.41 -3.66 -9.77
CA LYS A 177 -22.63 -4.30 -9.23
C LYS A 177 -22.30 -5.54 -8.40
N GLU A 178 -21.33 -6.34 -8.84
CA GLU A 178 -20.85 -7.51 -8.09
C GLU A 178 -20.21 -7.10 -6.75
N LEU A 179 -19.31 -6.11 -6.76
CA LEU A 179 -18.69 -5.56 -5.56
C LEU A 179 -19.74 -5.05 -4.57
N LYS A 180 -20.68 -4.22 -5.04
CA LYS A 180 -21.77 -3.70 -4.19
C LYS A 180 -22.61 -4.82 -3.59
N LYS A 181 -22.91 -5.86 -4.36
CA LYS A 181 -23.68 -7.01 -3.87
C LYS A 181 -22.94 -7.75 -2.77
N VAL A 182 -21.63 -7.98 -2.94
CA VAL A 182 -20.78 -8.64 -1.94
C VAL A 182 -20.74 -7.82 -0.66
N SER A 183 -20.49 -6.50 -0.72
CA SER A 183 -20.47 -5.65 0.48
C SER A 183 -21.82 -5.64 1.22
N VAL A 184 -22.94 -5.51 0.50
CA VAL A 184 -24.28 -5.51 1.11
C VAL A 184 -24.62 -6.86 1.77
N ASP A 185 -24.25 -7.97 1.15
CA ASP A 185 -24.48 -9.31 1.71
C ASP A 185 -23.61 -9.56 2.95
N PHE A 186 -22.35 -9.11 2.92
CA PHE A 186 -21.45 -9.15 4.07
C PHE A 186 -22.00 -8.37 5.27
N ASP A 187 -22.35 -7.09 5.07
CA ASP A 187 -22.91 -6.24 6.13
C ASP A 187 -24.17 -6.83 6.74
N LYS A 188 -25.04 -7.39 5.89
CA LYS A 188 -26.26 -8.07 6.35
C LYS A 188 -25.92 -9.26 7.26
N LYS A 189 -25.05 -10.16 6.82
CA LYS A 189 -24.67 -11.37 7.58
C LYS A 189 -23.98 -11.03 8.90
N ILE A 190 -23.10 -10.03 8.91
CA ILE A 190 -22.43 -9.54 10.12
C ILE A 190 -23.47 -8.98 11.11
N ASN A 191 -24.39 -8.14 10.65
CA ASN A 191 -25.43 -7.56 11.51
C ASN A 191 -26.37 -8.63 12.09
N GLU A 192 -26.73 -9.65 11.31
CA GLU A 192 -27.50 -10.80 11.81
C GLU A 192 -26.77 -11.53 12.95
N GLN A 193 -25.46 -11.74 12.85
CA GLN A 193 -24.69 -12.36 13.93
C GLN A 193 -24.53 -11.43 15.15
N LYS A 194 -24.30 -10.14 14.94
CA LYS A 194 -24.21 -9.14 16.03
C LYS A 194 -25.51 -9.04 16.84
N GLU A 195 -26.66 -9.11 16.18
CA GLU A 195 -27.94 -9.15 16.88
C GLU A 195 -28.11 -10.43 17.71
N ILE A 196 -27.66 -11.60 17.23
CA ILE A 196 -27.64 -12.83 18.04
C ILE A 196 -26.77 -12.65 19.29
N MET A 197 -25.55 -12.12 19.12
CA MET A 197 -24.62 -11.90 20.25
C MET A 197 -25.18 -10.95 21.31
N LYS A 198 -25.99 -9.97 20.92
CA LYS A 198 -26.61 -9.00 21.83
C LYS A 198 -27.64 -9.62 22.77
N TYR A 199 -28.31 -10.70 22.35
CA TYR A 199 -29.41 -11.33 23.09
C TYR A 199 -29.09 -12.75 23.57
N SER A 200 -27.96 -13.33 23.17
CA SER A 200 -27.53 -14.67 23.57
C SER A 200 -26.29 -14.65 24.46
N ASN A 201 -26.11 -15.69 25.27
CA ASN A 201 -24.90 -15.92 26.06
C ASN A 201 -24.39 -17.36 25.91
N GLY A 202 -23.18 -17.63 26.41
CA GLY A 202 -22.58 -18.96 26.37
C GLY A 202 -22.40 -19.49 24.93
N LYS A 203 -22.97 -20.66 24.64
CA LYS A 203 -22.71 -21.39 23.39
C LYS A 203 -23.16 -20.63 22.14
N GLU A 204 -24.32 -20.00 22.18
CA GLU A 204 -24.88 -19.29 21.02
C GLU A 204 -24.07 -18.03 20.68
N TYR A 205 -23.64 -17.30 21.71
CA TYR A 205 -22.73 -16.17 21.55
C TYR A 205 -21.44 -16.60 20.83
N LEU A 206 -20.79 -17.66 21.32
CA LEU A 206 -19.53 -18.17 20.75
C LEU A 206 -19.69 -18.67 19.31
N GLN A 207 -20.87 -19.21 18.97
CA GLN A 207 -21.16 -19.62 17.59
C GLN A 207 -21.35 -18.44 16.64
N ALA A 208 -21.98 -17.36 17.11
CA ALA A 208 -22.14 -16.14 16.33
C ALA A 208 -20.80 -15.42 16.13
N GLU A 209 -19.97 -15.33 17.18
CA GLU A 209 -18.61 -14.79 17.12
C GLU A 209 -17.76 -15.54 16.10
N LYS A 210 -17.71 -16.88 16.17
CA LYS A 210 -16.97 -17.69 15.19
C LYS A 210 -17.45 -17.47 13.75
N LYS A 211 -18.76 -17.26 13.53
CA LYS A 211 -19.29 -16.97 12.20
C LYS A 211 -18.89 -15.59 11.70
N ILE A 212 -18.79 -14.59 12.58
CA ILE A 212 -18.24 -13.27 12.23
C ILE A 212 -16.80 -13.43 11.78
N ASP A 213 -15.96 -14.12 12.55
CA ASP A 213 -14.56 -14.37 12.18
C ASP A 213 -14.46 -15.08 10.82
N GLU A 214 -15.30 -16.08 10.57
CA GLU A 214 -15.33 -16.80 9.27
C GLU A 214 -15.77 -15.90 8.10
N LEU A 215 -16.63 -14.92 8.32
CA LEU A 215 -17.05 -13.95 7.31
C LEU A 215 -15.95 -12.92 7.05
N GLU A 216 -15.36 -12.37 8.11
CA GLU A 216 -14.27 -11.39 8.05
C GLU A 216 -13.03 -11.97 7.37
N ASN A 217 -12.70 -13.24 7.62
CA ASN A 217 -11.58 -13.91 6.95
C ASN A 217 -11.80 -14.18 5.44
N LYS A 218 -13.04 -14.11 4.95
CA LYS A 218 -13.37 -14.41 3.53
C LYS A 218 -13.56 -13.17 2.68
N ILE A 219 -14.12 -12.09 3.27
CA ILE A 219 -14.60 -10.95 2.50
C ILE A 219 -13.49 -10.25 1.70
N ASP A 220 -12.30 -10.08 2.27
CA ASP A 220 -11.18 -9.44 1.58
C ASP A 220 -10.70 -10.27 0.37
N GLY A 221 -10.76 -11.61 0.48
CA GLY A 221 -10.47 -12.52 -0.63
C GLY A 221 -11.48 -12.40 -1.77
N GLU A 222 -12.77 -12.43 -1.46
CA GLU A 222 -13.85 -12.28 -2.45
C GLU A 222 -13.77 -10.91 -3.16
N ILE A 223 -13.49 -9.84 -2.42
CA ILE A 223 -13.29 -8.51 -3.00
C ILE A 223 -12.04 -8.50 -3.88
N SER A 224 -10.92 -9.06 -3.43
CA SER A 224 -9.68 -9.13 -4.21
C SER A 224 -9.87 -9.84 -5.56
N GLU A 225 -10.60 -10.96 -5.58
CA GLU A 225 -10.94 -11.67 -6.82
C GLU A 225 -11.77 -10.80 -7.79
N LEU A 226 -12.71 -10.00 -7.28
CA LEU A 226 -13.48 -9.07 -8.10
C LEU A 226 -12.61 -7.92 -8.62
N LEU A 227 -11.70 -7.39 -7.80
CA LEU A 227 -10.80 -6.32 -8.20
C LEU A 227 -9.85 -6.75 -9.33
N GLN A 228 -9.39 -8.01 -9.33
CA GLN A 228 -8.56 -8.56 -10.42
C GLN A 228 -9.26 -8.53 -11.79
N LYS A 229 -10.59 -8.52 -11.83
CA LYS A 229 -11.36 -8.42 -13.09
C LYS A 229 -11.20 -7.07 -13.79
N PHE A 230 -10.67 -6.04 -13.12
CA PHE A 230 -10.32 -4.76 -13.74
C PHE A 230 -9.01 -4.81 -14.55
N ASN A 231 -8.26 -5.92 -14.52
CA ASN A 231 -6.99 -6.04 -15.24
C ASN A 231 -7.15 -5.71 -16.73
N GLY A 232 -6.26 -4.83 -17.23
CA GLY A 232 -6.29 -4.34 -18.61
C GLY A 232 -7.32 -3.24 -18.91
N MET A 233 -8.05 -2.76 -17.90
CA MET A 233 -8.93 -1.59 -18.02
C MET A 233 -8.20 -0.32 -17.55
N LYS A 234 -8.65 0.86 -18.01
CA LYS A 234 -8.12 2.15 -17.53
C LYS A 234 -8.73 2.53 -16.19
N VAL A 235 -8.32 1.79 -15.18
CA VAL A 235 -8.75 1.93 -13.80
C VAL A 235 -7.52 1.92 -12.91
N VAL A 236 -7.45 2.83 -11.95
CA VAL A 236 -6.44 2.79 -10.88
C VAL A 236 -7.13 2.37 -9.59
N ILE A 237 -6.66 1.32 -8.96
CA ILE A 237 -7.18 0.84 -7.67
C ILE A 237 -6.11 1.14 -6.62
N ILE A 238 -6.43 2.01 -5.66
CA ILE A 238 -5.60 2.27 -4.49
C ILE A 238 -6.18 1.48 -3.33
N SER A 239 -5.38 0.58 -2.76
CA SER A 239 -5.76 -0.24 -1.62
C SER A 239 -5.03 0.23 -0.38
N MET A 240 -5.75 0.33 0.74
CA MET A 240 -5.21 0.54 2.08
C MET A 240 -5.58 -0.68 2.93
N CYS A 241 -4.59 -1.42 3.41
CA CYS A 241 -4.83 -2.62 4.22
C CYS A 241 -4.19 -2.50 5.62
N SER A 242 -4.93 -2.86 6.66
CA SER A 242 -4.40 -3.04 8.02
C SER A 242 -3.92 -4.48 8.24
N CYS A 243 -2.96 -4.63 9.14
CA CYS A 243 -2.49 -5.95 9.61
C CYS A 243 -3.32 -6.45 10.80
#